data_AF-A0A4Y6KR34-F1
#
_entry.id   AF-A0A4Y6KR34-F1
#
_cell.length_a   1.000
_cell.length_b   1.000
_cell.length_c   1.000
_cell.angle_alpha   90.00
_cell.angle_beta   90.00
_cell.angle_gamma   90.00
#
_symmetry.space_group_name_H-M   'P 1'
#
loop_
_entity.id
_entity.type
_entity.pdbx_description
1 polymer ?
#
loop_
_entity_poly.entity_id
_entity_poly.type
_entity_poly.pdbx_seq_one_letter_code
_entity_poly.pdbx_strand_id
1 'polypeptide(L)'
;MSEVIQFPVQNKQQSSDLEAVIDKALAGIPDKEREKIRFDLIKTVDSYDAFFTEWTLSLPDEGNETLKKQIYDIAHQEHERKMRMLADIIRLKIQVLVAEYHKRRL
;
A
#
# COMPACT_ATOMS: atom_id res chain seq x y z
N MET A 1 -0.61 18.63 -22.57
CA MET A 1 -1.56 18.77 -21.43
C MET A 1 -1.23 17.72 -20.35
N SER A 2 -1.43 18.01 -19.06
CA SER A 2 -1.16 17.04 -17.97
C SER A 2 -2.38 16.14 -17.74
N GLU A 3 -2.29 14.88 -18.15
CA GLU A 3 -3.35 13.88 -17.90
C GLU A 3 -3.07 13.15 -16.58
N VAL A 4 -4.08 13.10 -15.71
CA VAL A 4 -4.03 12.27 -14.50
C VAL A 4 -4.32 10.85 -14.93
N ILE A 5 -3.33 9.98 -14.89
CA ILE A 5 -3.49 8.56 -15.20
C ILE A 5 -3.64 7.82 -13.90
N GLN A 6 -4.86 7.39 -13.60
CA GLN A 6 -5.08 6.42 -12.53
C GLN A 6 -4.57 5.06 -13.01
N PHE A 7 -3.41 4.65 -12.51
CA PHE A 7 -2.94 3.28 -12.70
C PHE A 7 -3.97 2.32 -12.10
N PRO A 8 -4.19 1.15 -12.72
CA PRO A 8 -5.34 0.32 -12.42
C PRO A 8 -5.33 -0.04 -10.94
N VAL A 9 -6.46 0.27 -10.29
CA VAL A 9 -6.75 -0.20 -8.93
C VAL A 9 -6.66 -1.73 -8.99
N GLN A 10 -5.59 -2.31 -8.43
CA GLN A 10 -5.51 -3.75 -8.20
C GLN A 10 -6.44 -4.12 -7.05
N ASN A 11 -7.73 -3.93 -7.30
CA ASN A 11 -8.81 -4.09 -6.35
C ASN A 11 -9.12 -5.59 -6.22
N LYS A 12 -8.43 -6.26 -5.29
CA LYS A 12 -8.86 -7.44 -4.49
C LYS A 12 -7.69 -8.37 -4.11
N GLN A 13 -6.66 -8.49 -4.95
CA GLN A 13 -5.62 -9.50 -4.74
C GLN A 13 -4.55 -9.03 -3.74
N GLN A 14 -4.20 -7.74 -3.77
CA GLN A 14 -3.32 -7.14 -2.77
C GLN A 14 -3.99 -7.02 -1.39
N SER A 15 -5.31 -6.83 -1.31
CA SER A 15 -6.00 -6.87 -0.01
C SER A 15 -5.90 -8.26 0.62
N SER A 16 -6.03 -9.32 -0.20
CA SER A 16 -5.86 -10.72 0.23
C SER A 16 -4.47 -10.99 0.84
N ASP A 17 -3.39 -10.54 0.18
CA ASP A 17 -2.02 -10.77 0.68
C ASP A 17 -1.74 -10.00 1.97
N LEU A 18 -2.28 -8.78 2.05
CA LEU A 18 -2.09 -7.86 3.17
C LEU A 18 -2.92 -8.30 4.38
N GLU A 19 -4.15 -8.78 4.16
CA GLU A 19 -4.97 -9.46 5.17
C GLU A 19 -4.28 -10.71 5.72
N ALA A 20 -3.68 -11.55 4.88
CA ALA A 20 -2.95 -12.73 5.33
C ALA A 20 -1.72 -12.37 6.19
N VAL A 21 -1.02 -11.28 5.85
CA VAL A 21 0.10 -10.76 6.67
C VAL A 21 -0.40 -10.23 8.02
N ILE A 22 -1.52 -9.53 8.04
CA ILE A 22 -2.17 -9.04 9.27
C ILE A 22 -2.59 -10.22 10.15
N ASP A 23 -3.32 -11.19 9.59
CA ASP A 23 -3.84 -12.33 10.35
C ASP A 23 -2.71 -13.18 10.94
N LYS A 24 -1.63 -13.41 10.18
CA LYS A 24 -0.44 -14.12 10.69
C LYS A 24 0.21 -13.37 11.85
N ALA A 25 0.31 -12.05 11.76
CA ALA A 25 0.95 -11.25 12.80
C ALA A 25 0.10 -11.12 14.07
N LEU A 26 -1.22 -11.21 13.96
CA LEU A 26 -2.15 -11.10 15.09
C LEU A 26 -2.56 -12.46 15.69
N ALA A 27 -2.04 -13.57 15.20
CA ALA A 27 -2.40 -14.92 15.66
C ALA A 27 -2.19 -15.14 17.17
N GLY A 28 -1.26 -14.42 17.80
CA GLY A 28 -0.96 -14.49 19.24
C GLY A 28 -1.81 -13.57 20.14
N ILE A 29 -2.72 -12.77 19.56
CA ILE A 29 -3.53 -11.77 20.28
C ILE A 29 -4.96 -12.30 20.44
N PRO A 30 -5.62 -12.16 21.62
CA PRO A 30 -7.01 -12.52 21.82
C PRO A 30 -7.95 -11.76 20.88
N ASP A 31 -9.03 -12.42 20.44
CA ASP A 31 -9.90 -11.92 19.36
C ASP A 31 -10.42 -10.49 19.57
N LYS A 32 -10.83 -10.14 20.79
CA LYS A 32 -11.33 -8.80 21.13
C LYS A 32 -10.30 -7.67 20.91
N GLU A 33 -9.04 -7.96 21.13
CA GLU A 33 -7.93 -7.00 20.98
C GLU A 33 -7.35 -7.05 19.57
N ARG A 34 -7.42 -8.23 18.93
CA ARG A 34 -7.09 -8.43 17.51
C ARG A 34 -7.93 -7.56 16.61
N GLU A 35 -9.25 -7.50 16.81
CA GLU A 35 -10.16 -6.67 16.00
C GLU A 35 -9.80 -5.18 16.08
N LYS A 36 -9.45 -4.70 17.28
CA LYS A 36 -9.03 -3.31 17.48
C LYS A 36 -7.75 -2.98 16.71
N ILE A 37 -6.74 -3.85 16.82
CA ILE A 37 -5.46 -3.67 16.11
C ILE A 37 -5.67 -3.79 14.60
N ARG A 38 -6.52 -4.71 14.14
CA ARG A 38 -6.89 -4.87 12.73
C ARG A 38 -7.56 -3.60 12.20
N PHE A 39 -8.47 -3.00 12.95
CA PHE A 39 -9.12 -1.74 12.57
C PHE A 39 -8.12 -0.58 12.42
N ASP A 40 -7.20 -0.42 13.39
CA ASP A 40 -6.17 0.63 13.33
C ASP A 40 -5.21 0.42 12.13
N LEU A 41 -4.94 -0.83 11.76
CA LEU A 41 -4.13 -1.17 10.58
C LEU A 41 -4.85 -0.84 9.28
N ILE A 42 -6.11 -1.26 9.12
CA ILE A 42 -6.92 -0.95 7.93
C ILE A 42 -7.04 0.56 7.74
N LYS A 43 -7.37 1.30 8.79
CA LYS A 43 -7.44 2.77 8.74
C LYS A 43 -6.12 3.40 8.28
N THR A 44 -4.99 2.84 8.72
CA THR A 44 -3.67 3.32 8.31
C THR A 44 -3.45 3.04 6.81
N VAL A 45 -3.78 1.85 6.34
CA VAL A 45 -3.69 1.47 4.92
C VAL A 45 -4.56 2.38 4.04
N ASP A 46 -5.83 2.55 4.41
CA ASP A 46 -6.78 3.41 3.69
C ASP A 46 -6.30 4.87 3.63
N SER A 47 -5.62 5.35 4.68
CA SER A 47 -5.07 6.73 4.69
C SER A 47 -3.89 6.92 3.75
N TYR A 48 -3.18 5.84 3.40
CA TYR A 48 -2.05 5.87 2.47
C TYR A 48 -2.46 5.51 1.04
N ASP A 49 -3.64 4.92 0.85
CA ASP A 49 -4.08 4.39 -0.45
C ASP A 49 -3.97 5.44 -1.55
N ALA A 50 -4.50 6.66 -1.34
CA ALA A 50 -4.41 7.75 -2.31
C ALA A 50 -2.96 8.16 -2.64
N PHE A 51 -2.05 8.16 -1.66
CA PHE A 51 -0.64 8.53 -1.88
C PHE A 51 0.11 7.52 -2.76
N PHE A 52 -0.27 6.24 -2.68
CA PHE A 52 0.39 5.17 -3.44
C PHE A 52 -0.31 4.86 -4.77
N THR A 53 -1.60 5.18 -4.90
CA THR A 53 -2.42 4.87 -6.09
C THR A 53 -2.61 6.05 -7.05
N GLU A 54 -2.56 7.30 -6.58
CA GLU A 54 -2.74 8.47 -7.45
C GLU A 54 -1.41 8.92 -8.06
N TRP A 55 -1.36 8.93 -9.39
CA TRP A 55 -0.21 9.41 -10.16
C TRP A 55 -0.66 10.33 -11.28
N THR A 56 0.09 11.41 -11.49
CA THR A 56 -0.11 12.30 -12.65
C THR A 56 1.07 12.13 -13.58
N LEU A 57 0.79 11.79 -14.84
CA LEU A 57 1.81 11.63 -15.87
C LEU A 57 1.67 12.76 -16.88
N SER A 58 2.67 13.63 -16.94
CA SER A 58 2.68 14.68 -17.97
C SER A 58 3.43 14.16 -19.18
N LEU A 59 2.69 13.84 -20.24
CA LEU A 59 3.27 13.44 -21.51
C LEU A 59 3.48 14.67 -22.40
N PRO A 60 4.63 14.78 -23.09
CA PRO A 60 4.84 15.84 -24.08
C PRO A 60 3.94 15.62 -25.30
N ASP A 61 3.23 16.66 -25.73
CA ASP A 61 2.24 16.60 -26.82
C ASP A 61 2.87 16.23 -28.18
N GLU A 62 4.17 16.49 -28.37
CA GLU A 62 4.95 16.18 -29.59
C GLU A 62 5.83 14.91 -29.46
N GLY A 63 5.67 14.12 -28.39
CA GLY A 63 6.49 12.94 -28.15
C GLY A 63 6.23 11.80 -29.15
N ASN A 64 7.29 11.25 -29.75
CA ASN A 64 7.22 9.98 -30.49
C ASN A 64 6.68 8.85 -29.57
N GLU A 65 5.89 7.92 -30.11
CA GLU A 65 5.33 6.75 -29.41
C GLU A 65 6.37 5.96 -28.60
N THR A 66 7.63 5.90 -29.05
CA THR A 66 8.72 5.29 -28.28
C THR A 66 8.98 6.03 -26.95
N LEU A 67 8.97 7.36 -26.96
CA LEU A 67 9.18 8.18 -25.76
C LEU A 67 7.99 8.04 -24.80
N LYS A 68 6.76 8.05 -25.32
CA LYS A 68 5.57 7.80 -24.51
C LYS A 68 5.64 6.44 -23.83
N LYS A 69 5.99 5.39 -24.57
CA LYS A 69 6.18 4.04 -24.02
C LYS A 69 7.22 4.01 -22.89
N GLN A 70 8.37 4.64 -23.08
CA GLN A 70 9.40 4.72 -22.03
C GLN A 70 8.89 5.43 -20.77
N ILE A 71 8.16 6.53 -20.93
CA ILE A 71 7.58 7.26 -19.80
C ILE A 71 6.54 6.40 -19.07
N TYR A 72 5.72 5.63 -19.79
CA TYR A 72 4.80 4.65 -19.20
C TYR A 72 5.53 3.54 -18.45
N ASP A 73 6.57 2.95 -19.04
CA ASP A 73 7.35 1.88 -18.42
C ASP A 73 8.00 2.36 -17.11
N ILE A 74 8.55 3.58 -17.09
CA ILE A 74 9.12 4.20 -15.88
C ILE A 74 8.03 4.42 -14.82
N ALA A 75 6.88 4.97 -15.22
CA ALA A 75 5.77 5.20 -14.30
C ALA A 75 5.26 3.90 -13.68
N HIS A 76 5.21 2.82 -14.46
CA HIS A 76 4.83 1.50 -13.97
C HIS A 76 5.85 0.93 -12.97
N GLN A 77 7.16 1.03 -13.28
CA GLN A 77 8.22 0.58 -12.36
C GLN A 77 8.19 1.32 -11.03
N GLU A 78 7.99 2.64 -11.06
CA GLU A 78 7.91 3.43 -9.84
C GLU A 78 6.63 3.15 -9.04
N HIS A 79 5.51 2.87 -9.70
CA HIS A 79 4.31 2.37 -9.04
C HIS A 79 4.60 1.05 -8.31
N GLU A 80 5.18 0.05 -8.97
CA GLU A 80 5.52 -1.23 -8.34
C GLU A 80 6.47 -1.06 -7.15
N ARG A 81 7.44 -0.16 -7.25
CA ARG A 81 8.35 0.19 -6.16
C ARG A 81 7.59 0.80 -4.98
N LYS A 82 6.69 1.74 -5.23
CA LYS A 82 5.83 2.38 -4.23
C LYS A 82 4.94 1.38 -3.51
N MET A 83 4.34 0.42 -4.22
CA MET A 83 3.52 -0.63 -3.61
C MET A 83 4.33 -1.55 -2.69
N ARG A 84 5.57 -1.89 -3.07
CA ARG A 84 6.49 -2.64 -2.18
C ARG A 84 6.80 -1.85 -0.90
N MET A 85 7.05 -0.55 -1.03
CA MET A 85 7.27 0.32 0.14
C MET A 85 6.05 0.37 1.07
N LEU A 86 4.83 0.45 0.52
CA LEU A 86 3.61 0.41 1.32
C LEU A 86 3.50 -0.90 2.11
N ALA A 87 3.77 -2.04 1.48
CA ALA A 87 3.79 -3.34 2.15
C ALA A 87 4.80 -3.38 3.32
N ASP A 88 6.00 -2.82 3.14
CA ASP A 88 7.02 -2.75 4.19
C ASP A 88 6.59 -1.84 5.36
N ILE A 89 6.00 -0.67 5.06
CA ILE A 89 5.48 0.26 6.08
C ILE A 89 4.40 -0.43 6.92
N ILE A 90 3.47 -1.13 6.27
CA ILE A 90 2.40 -1.86 6.95
C ILE A 90 2.99 -2.96 7.84
N ARG A 91 3.95 -3.73 7.33
CA ARG A 91 4.64 -4.76 8.11
C ARG A 91 5.32 -4.19 9.35
N LEU A 92 6.01 -3.06 9.23
CA LEU A 92 6.62 -2.37 10.37
C LEU A 92 5.57 -1.86 11.36
N LYS A 93 4.47 -1.28 10.87
CA LYS A 93 3.38 -0.79 11.71
C LYS A 93 2.75 -1.92 12.52
N ILE A 94 2.51 -3.07 11.90
CA ILE A 94 2.05 -4.29 12.56
C ILE A 94 2.99 -4.67 13.70
N GLN A 95 4.30 -4.76 13.43
CA GLN A 95 5.29 -5.11 14.46
C GLN A 95 5.26 -4.14 15.65
N VAL A 96 5.15 -2.83 15.36
CA VAL A 96 5.05 -1.80 16.41
C VAL A 96 3.78 -1.98 17.24
N LEU A 97 2.62 -2.16 16.61
CA LEU A 97 1.34 -2.30 17.31
C LEU A 97 1.31 -3.56 18.19
N VAL A 98 1.84 -4.68 17.69
CA VAL A 98 1.97 -5.93 18.45
C VAL A 98 2.94 -5.76 19.62
N ALA A 99 4.09 -5.12 19.41
CA ALA A 99 5.06 -4.86 20.48
C ALA A 99 4.50 -3.93 21.56
N GLU A 100 3.81 -2.85 21.17
CA GLU A 100 3.12 -1.96 22.11
C GLU A 100 2.07 -2.69 22.93
N TYR A 101 1.30 -3.57 22.28
CA TYR A 101 0.30 -4.38 22.94
C TYR A 101 0.92 -5.27 24.03
N HIS A 102 1.99 -6.01 23.71
CA HIS A 102 2.69 -6.84 24.70
C HIS A 102 3.30 -5.99 25.83
N LYS A 103 3.85 -4.81 25.51
CA LYS A 103 4.41 -3.89 26.51
C LYS A 103 3.38 -3.34 27.49
N ARG A 104 2.14 -3.09 27.06
CA ARG A 104 1.04 -2.63 27.95
C ARG A 104 0.51 -3.72 28.87
N ARG A 105 0.88 -4.98 28.61
CA ARG A 105 0.41 -6.17 29.33
C ARG A 105 1.48 -6.75 30.29
N LEU A 106 2.71 -6.24 30.21
CA LEU A 106 3.80 -6.41 31.18
C LEU A 106 3.71 -5.32 32.26
#